data_AF-A0A7Y0EZD3-F1
#
_entry.id   AF-A0A7Y0EZD3-F1
#
_cell.length_a   1.000
_cell.length_b   1.000
_cell.length_c   1.000
_cell.angle_alpha   90.00
_cell.angle_beta   90.00
_cell.angle_gamma   90.00
#
_symmetry.space_group_name_H-M   'P 1'
#
loop_
_entity.id
_entity.type
_entity.pdbx_description
1 polymer ?
#
loop_
_entity_poly.entity_id
_entity_poly.type
_entity_poly.pdbx_seq_one_letter_code
_entity_poly.pdbx_strand_id
1 'polypeptide(L)'
;MAGERGTVSERLAREFFDEMDALARAPLWWVSEDMKKLCVDTVENGPLPPVEPLPTATGLIVFEGGVVFSSRGMADVPVAAVSWERAGSMHGGVPGVMIRLFGDSMRNAMGRLMDKSLPIAPMGTIDDETLDASVITLLSVAFALMGQPSVTAVSESRWDLRRDGPQPRSMTQAAKVKMIVLRPPARTSMGNGGGAGRRAPDHRYIVRGFYRNQQYGPNNSLRRRQWIPPYVKGPAGTPLIVKESVRIWRRL
;
A
#
# COMPACT_ATOMS: atom_id res chain seq x y z
N MET A 1 -12.00 -5.13 44.23
CA MET A 1 -10.83 -4.51 43.58
C MET A 1 -9.67 -5.51 43.65
N ALA A 2 -9.67 -6.52 42.79
CA ALA A 2 -8.61 -7.54 42.72
C ALA A 2 -7.86 -7.32 41.41
N GLY A 3 -6.59 -6.93 41.49
CA GLY A 3 -5.74 -6.66 40.33
C GLY A 3 -5.29 -7.97 39.69
N GLU A 4 -5.54 -8.10 38.38
CA GLU A 4 -5.00 -9.16 37.53
C GLU A 4 -3.46 -9.15 37.60
N ARG A 5 -2.88 -10.12 38.31
CA ARG A 5 -1.45 -10.42 38.25
C ARG A 5 -1.25 -11.77 37.57
N GLY A 6 -1.54 -11.82 36.28
CA GLY A 6 -1.00 -12.88 35.42
C GLY A 6 0.52 -12.75 35.31
N THR A 7 1.20 -13.88 35.13
CA THR A 7 2.64 -13.90 34.85
C THR A 7 2.96 -13.15 33.55
N VAL A 8 4.20 -12.68 33.38
CA VAL A 8 4.63 -11.98 32.15
C VAL A 8 4.31 -12.83 30.90
N SER A 9 4.50 -14.14 30.98
CA SER A 9 4.18 -15.09 29.89
C SER A 9 2.68 -15.16 29.58
N GLU A 10 1.80 -15.14 30.57
CA GLU A 10 0.35 -15.14 30.36
C GLU A 10 -0.14 -13.83 29.74
N ARG A 11 0.50 -12.71 30.06
CA ARG A 11 0.19 -11.41 29.47
C ARG A 11 0.62 -11.36 28.01
N LEU A 12 1.85 -11.79 27.71
CA LEU A 12 2.37 -11.88 26.34
C LEU A 12 1.56 -12.84 25.47
N ALA A 13 1.16 -13.99 26.01
CA ALA A 13 0.31 -14.93 25.28
C ALA A 13 -1.07 -14.34 24.97
N ARG A 14 -1.68 -13.64 25.94
CA ARG A 14 -2.98 -12.98 25.74
C ARG A 14 -2.91 -11.88 24.70
N GLU A 15 -1.91 -11.00 24.80
CA GLU A 15 -1.66 -9.95 23.81
C GLU A 15 -1.47 -10.52 22.40
N PHE A 16 -0.73 -11.62 22.28
CA PHE A 16 -0.56 -12.33 21.02
C PHE A 16 -1.87 -12.91 20.46
N PHE A 17 -2.68 -13.57 21.31
CA PHE A 17 -3.97 -14.13 20.86
C PHE A 17 -4.99 -13.05 20.48
N ASP A 18 -5.08 -11.97 21.26
CA ASP A 18 -5.95 -10.83 20.96
C ASP A 18 -5.53 -10.17 19.63
N GLU A 19 -4.22 -10.08 19.37
CA GLU A 19 -3.69 -9.60 18.08
C GLU A 19 -4.08 -10.52 16.92
N MET A 20 -3.93 -11.83 17.07
CA MET A 20 -4.30 -12.79 16.03
C MET A 20 -5.80 -12.77 15.75
N ASP A 21 -6.63 -12.62 16.77
CA ASP A 21 -8.09 -12.48 16.63
C ASP A 21 -8.48 -11.17 15.92
N ALA A 22 -7.79 -10.06 16.24
CA ALA A 22 -7.99 -8.79 15.55
C ALA A 22 -7.62 -8.89 14.06
N LEU A 23 -6.49 -9.53 13.74
CA LEU A 23 -6.06 -9.78 12.37
C LEU A 23 -7.01 -10.71 11.61
N ALA A 24 -7.53 -11.76 12.25
CA ALA A 24 -8.46 -12.70 11.63
C ALA A 24 -9.76 -12.05 11.16
N ARG A 25 -10.15 -10.94 11.78
CA ARG A 25 -11.37 -10.16 11.45
C ARG A 25 -11.07 -8.89 10.66
N ALA A 26 -9.81 -8.50 10.55
CA ALA A 26 -9.41 -7.27 9.89
C ALA A 26 -9.71 -7.34 8.38
N PRO A 27 -10.24 -6.27 7.77
CA PRO A 27 -10.30 -6.18 6.32
C PRO A 27 -8.90 -6.28 5.72
N LEU A 28 -8.77 -7.02 4.62
CA LEU A 28 -7.50 -7.30 3.99
C LEU A 28 -7.40 -6.63 2.61
N TRP A 29 -6.28 -5.97 2.37
CA TRP A 29 -5.93 -5.36 1.10
C TRP A 29 -4.68 -6.01 0.50
N TRP A 30 -4.73 -6.30 -0.79
CA TRP A 30 -3.56 -6.72 -1.56
C TRP A 30 -3.20 -5.67 -2.59
N VAL A 31 -1.99 -5.13 -2.52
CA VAL A 31 -1.46 -4.13 -3.46
C VAL A 31 -0.59 -4.82 -4.49
N SER A 32 -1.02 -4.78 -5.76
CA SER A 32 -0.21 -5.32 -6.86
C SER A 32 1.14 -4.62 -7.03
N GLU A 33 2.10 -5.30 -7.65
CA GLU A 33 3.46 -4.78 -7.89
C GLU A 33 3.46 -3.40 -8.58
N ASP A 34 2.65 -3.24 -9.63
CA ASP A 34 2.59 -1.97 -10.36
C ASP A 34 1.94 -0.85 -9.53
N MET A 35 0.91 -1.18 -8.75
CA MET A 35 0.26 -0.21 -7.85
C MET A 35 1.24 0.22 -6.76
N LYS A 36 1.99 -0.74 -6.19
CA LYS A 36 3.04 -0.48 -5.21
C LYS A 36 4.11 0.47 -5.78
N LYS A 37 4.61 0.21 -7.00
CA LYS A 37 5.55 1.10 -7.70
C LYS A 37 5.02 2.52 -7.84
N LEU A 38 3.73 2.68 -8.16
CA LEU A 38 3.10 4.00 -8.23
C LEU A 38 3.06 4.69 -6.85
N CYS A 39 2.69 3.96 -5.79
CA CYS A 39 2.69 4.49 -4.43
C CYS A 39 4.09 4.94 -4.00
N VAL A 40 5.10 4.08 -4.18
CA VAL A 40 6.50 4.37 -3.81
C VAL A 40 7.04 5.58 -4.58
N ASP A 41 6.88 5.64 -5.91
CA ASP A 41 7.31 6.82 -6.70
C ASP A 41 6.60 8.10 -6.25
N THR A 42 5.34 8.00 -5.82
CA THR A 42 4.58 9.15 -5.30
C THR A 42 5.14 9.65 -3.97
N VAL A 43 5.48 8.74 -3.05
CA VAL A 43 6.07 9.08 -1.75
C VAL A 43 7.46 9.71 -1.93
N GLU A 44 8.30 9.11 -2.78
CA GLU A 44 9.69 9.54 -2.96
C GLU A 44 9.81 10.81 -3.78
N ASN A 45 8.94 10.98 -4.79
CA ASN A 45 9.18 11.97 -5.84
C ASN A 45 7.99 12.85 -6.21
N GLY A 46 6.80 12.51 -5.74
CA GLY A 46 5.56 13.21 -6.04
C GLY A 46 5.15 14.18 -4.93
N PRO A 47 4.23 15.12 -5.21
CA PRO A 47 3.53 15.81 -4.14
C PRO A 47 2.57 14.84 -3.46
N LEU A 48 2.68 14.73 -2.14
CA LEU A 48 1.80 13.89 -1.33
C LEU A 48 0.33 14.33 -1.47
N PRO A 49 -0.62 13.39 -1.44
CA PRO A 49 -2.03 13.71 -1.37
C PRO A 49 -2.37 14.45 -0.06
N PRO A 50 -3.54 15.10 0.03
CA PRO A 50 -4.08 15.55 1.30
C PRO A 50 -4.15 14.38 2.31
N VAL A 51 -3.87 14.66 3.58
CA VAL A 51 -3.96 13.64 4.63
C VAL A 51 -5.42 13.20 4.76
N GLU A 52 -5.68 11.93 4.47
CA GLU A 52 -6.96 11.28 4.68
C GLU A 52 -6.84 10.25 5.82
N PRO A 53 -7.87 10.12 6.67
CA PRO A 53 -7.85 9.09 7.70
C PRO A 53 -7.83 7.69 7.07
N LEU A 54 -7.21 6.73 7.78
CA LEU A 54 -7.26 5.32 7.38
C LEU A 54 -8.72 4.88 7.16
N PRO A 55 -8.99 4.04 6.14
CA PRO A 55 -10.35 3.71 5.71
C PRO A 55 -11.14 2.94 6.77
N THR A 56 -10.45 2.28 7.68
CA THR A 56 -11.02 1.47 8.76
C THR A 56 -10.20 1.64 10.04
N ALA A 57 -10.82 1.31 11.19
CA ALA A 57 -10.14 1.35 12.48
C ALA A 57 -9.06 0.27 12.61
N THR A 58 -9.27 -0.90 12.03
CA THR A 58 -8.30 -1.99 11.93
C THR A 58 -8.15 -2.45 10.49
N GLY A 59 -7.00 -2.99 10.13
CA GLY A 59 -6.78 -3.51 8.78
C GLY A 59 -5.41 -4.14 8.59
N LEU A 60 -5.29 -4.91 7.51
CA LEU A 60 -4.03 -5.49 7.04
C LEU A 60 -3.86 -5.19 5.55
N ILE A 61 -2.75 -4.57 5.17
CA ILE A 61 -2.38 -4.36 3.77
C ILE A 61 -1.10 -5.12 3.44
N VAL A 62 -1.14 -5.87 2.35
CA VAL A 62 -0.02 -6.66 1.85
C VAL A 62 0.46 -6.06 0.53
N PHE A 63 1.77 -5.90 0.38
CA PHE A 63 2.40 -5.42 -0.84
C PHE A 63 3.04 -6.58 -1.59
N GLU A 64 2.63 -6.81 -2.83
CA GLU A 64 3.28 -7.80 -3.69
C GLU A 64 4.79 -7.52 -3.79
N GLY A 65 5.61 -8.53 -3.53
CA GLY A 65 7.08 -8.42 -3.51
C GLY A 65 7.65 -7.56 -2.36
N GLY A 66 6.82 -7.08 -1.44
CA GLY A 66 7.24 -6.24 -0.32
C GLY A 66 7.70 -4.83 -0.70
N VAL A 67 7.91 -4.01 0.33
CA VAL A 67 8.44 -2.64 0.28
C VAL A 67 9.61 -2.55 1.24
N VAL A 68 10.68 -1.88 0.82
CA VAL A 68 11.83 -1.62 1.69
C VAL A 68 11.69 -0.20 2.25
N PHE A 69 11.77 -0.09 3.57
CA PHE A 69 11.84 1.20 4.24
C PHE A 69 13.26 1.45 4.75
N SER A 70 13.75 2.66 4.54
CA SER A 70 15.04 3.08 5.04
C SER A 70 14.84 4.16 6.11
N SER A 71 15.39 3.93 7.30
CA SER A 71 15.45 4.92 8.38
C SER A 71 16.90 5.25 8.71
N ARG A 72 17.16 6.48 9.13
CA ARG A 72 18.52 6.94 9.45
C ARG A 72 19.06 6.17 10.65
N GLY A 73 20.09 5.36 10.43
CA GLY A 73 20.75 4.60 11.49
C GLY A 73 20.22 3.18 11.68
N MET A 74 19.25 2.75 10.86
CA MET A 74 18.87 1.35 10.73
C MET A 74 19.25 0.78 9.38
N ALA A 75 19.45 -0.54 9.33
CA ALA A 75 19.50 -1.27 8.07
C ALA A 75 18.13 -1.20 7.39
N ASP A 76 18.13 -1.33 6.07
CA ASP A 76 16.91 -1.43 5.28
C ASP A 76 15.95 -2.48 5.85
N VAL A 77 14.69 -2.07 6.03
CA VAL A 77 13.64 -2.86 6.68
C VAL A 77 12.70 -3.39 5.59
N PRO A 78 12.83 -4.67 5.18
CA PRO A 78 11.92 -5.27 4.20
C PRO A 78 10.59 -5.62 4.86
N VAL A 79 9.52 -4.98 4.41
CA VAL A 79 8.16 -5.13 4.91
C VAL A 79 7.28 -5.71 3.81
N ALA A 80 6.71 -6.88 4.05
CA ALA A 80 5.76 -7.54 3.17
C ALA A 80 4.31 -7.07 3.42
N ALA A 81 3.96 -6.81 4.68
CA ALA A 81 2.64 -6.33 5.05
C ALA A 81 2.67 -5.41 6.28
N VAL A 82 1.62 -4.60 6.41
CA VAL A 82 1.43 -3.66 7.52
C VAL A 82 0.03 -3.85 8.06
N SER A 83 -0.10 -4.09 9.37
CA SER A 83 -1.38 -3.99 10.05
C SER A 83 -1.46 -2.69 10.84
N TRP A 84 -2.69 -2.19 10.98
CA TRP A 84 -2.96 -1.04 11.84
C TRP A 84 -4.16 -1.31 12.72
N GLU A 85 -4.17 -0.63 13.85
CA GLU A 85 -5.27 -0.60 14.79
C GLU A 85 -5.35 0.80 15.42
N ARG A 86 -6.54 1.39 15.44
CA ARG A 86 -6.77 2.63 16.19
C ARG A 86 -6.72 2.33 17.69
N ALA A 87 -5.55 2.50 18.27
CA ALA A 87 -5.32 2.41 19.71
C ALA A 87 -5.45 3.78 20.35
N GLY A 88 -5.99 3.88 21.56
CA GLY A 88 -6.14 5.12 22.33
C GLY A 88 -4.83 5.77 22.82
N SER A 89 -3.69 5.45 22.19
CA SER A 89 -2.31 5.71 22.64
C SER A 89 -1.86 4.84 23.80
N MET A 90 -1.02 3.85 23.50
CA MET A 90 0.01 3.30 24.40
C MET A 90 1.15 2.74 23.54
N HIS A 91 2.30 3.41 23.56
CA HIS A 91 3.62 3.02 23.03
C HIS A 91 3.89 3.21 21.53
N GLY A 92 5.00 3.92 21.26
CA GLY A 92 5.84 3.87 20.04
C GLY A 92 5.29 4.49 18.76
N GLY A 93 3.97 4.48 18.55
CA GLY A 93 3.36 4.93 17.30
C GLY A 93 2.92 6.39 17.24
N VAL A 94 2.55 6.84 16.05
CA VAL A 94 1.83 8.11 15.85
C VAL A 94 0.57 8.16 16.72
N PRO A 95 0.26 9.28 17.41
CA PRO A 95 -0.85 9.34 18.35
C PRO A 95 -2.16 8.81 17.76
N GLY A 96 -2.69 7.74 18.36
CA GLY A 96 -3.99 7.17 17.99
C GLY A 96 -3.97 5.98 17.02
N VAL A 97 -2.80 5.53 16.54
CA VAL A 97 -2.68 4.34 15.66
C VAL A 97 -1.49 3.49 16.07
N MET A 98 -1.74 2.21 16.34
CA MET A 98 -0.73 1.19 16.52
C MET A 98 -0.44 0.52 15.17
N ILE A 99 0.85 0.44 14.80
CA ILE A 99 1.32 -0.15 13.55
C ILE A 99 2.12 -1.41 13.87
N ARG A 100 1.91 -2.47 13.08
CA ARG A 100 2.73 -3.68 13.15
C ARG A 100 3.20 -4.06 11.76
N LEU A 101 4.47 -4.45 11.68
CA LEU A 101 5.15 -4.78 10.43
C LEU A 101 5.30 -6.29 10.32
N PHE A 102 5.11 -6.80 9.10
CA PHE A 102 5.29 -8.20 8.77
C PHE A 102 6.30 -8.31 7.64
N GLY A 103 7.21 -9.28 7.72
CA GLY A 103 8.17 -9.55 6.66
C GLY A 103 8.24 -11.03 6.30
N ASP A 104 8.84 -11.33 5.16
CA ASP A 104 8.97 -12.67 4.60
C ASP A 104 10.39 -13.25 4.70
N SER A 105 11.32 -12.50 5.29
CA SER A 105 12.75 -12.87 5.41
C SER A 105 13.02 -14.11 6.27
N MET A 106 14.17 -14.75 6.07
CA MET A 106 14.61 -15.94 6.81
C MET A 106 14.66 -15.72 8.34
N ARG A 107 14.96 -14.50 8.79
CA ARG A 107 14.97 -14.15 10.23
C ARG A 107 13.56 -14.22 10.81
N ASN A 108 12.56 -13.82 10.03
CA ASN A 108 11.14 -13.94 10.36
C ASN A 108 10.65 -15.38 10.15
N ALA A 109 11.29 -16.14 9.26
CA ALA A 109 11.04 -17.56 9.05
C ALA A 109 11.37 -18.43 10.28
N MET A 110 12.22 -17.97 11.20
CA MET A 110 12.38 -18.63 12.51
C MET A 110 11.07 -18.60 13.32
N GLY A 111 10.26 -17.53 13.18
CA GLY A 111 8.88 -17.49 13.68
C GLY A 111 7.94 -18.43 12.93
N ARG A 112 8.13 -18.62 11.62
CA ARG A 112 7.40 -19.64 10.82
C ARG A 112 7.67 -21.08 11.25
N LEU A 113 8.73 -21.34 12.02
CA LEU A 113 8.97 -22.68 12.57
C LEU A 113 7.86 -23.10 13.56
N MET A 114 7.16 -22.13 14.17
CA MET A 114 6.06 -22.36 15.10
C MET A 114 4.68 -22.40 14.42
N ASP A 115 4.50 -21.72 13.28
CA ASP A 115 3.30 -21.79 12.44
C ASP A 115 3.67 -21.79 10.95
N LYS A 116 3.52 -22.96 10.31
CA LYS A 116 3.90 -23.20 8.90
C LYS A 116 2.88 -22.66 7.89
N SER A 117 1.77 -22.06 8.35
CA SER A 117 0.64 -21.75 7.48
C SER A 117 0.71 -20.40 6.77
N LEU A 118 1.60 -19.48 7.21
CA LEU A 118 1.64 -18.11 6.69
C LEU A 118 2.97 -17.77 5.97
N PRO A 119 2.91 -17.18 4.76
CA PRO A 119 4.09 -16.74 4.01
C PRO A 119 4.70 -15.44 4.56
N ILE A 120 4.16 -14.86 5.62
CA ILE A 120 4.67 -13.64 6.28
C ILE A 120 4.58 -13.86 7.79
N ALA A 121 5.49 -13.23 8.55
CA ALA A 121 5.51 -13.32 10.01
C ALA A 121 5.72 -11.93 10.62
N PRO A 122 5.18 -11.69 11.84
CA PRO A 122 5.36 -10.42 12.53
C PRO A 122 6.85 -10.14 12.76
N MET A 123 7.23 -8.90 12.55
CA MET A 123 8.56 -8.40 12.87
C MET A 123 8.58 -8.02 14.36
N GLY A 124 9.74 -8.13 15.01
CA GLY A 124 9.90 -7.61 16.37
C GLY A 124 9.56 -6.12 16.41
N THR A 125 9.10 -5.61 17.55
CA THR A 125 8.76 -4.19 17.72
C THR A 125 9.96 -3.32 17.33
N ILE A 126 9.74 -2.41 16.39
CA ILE A 126 10.72 -1.42 15.94
C ILE A 126 10.22 -0.07 16.43
N ASP A 127 10.90 0.51 17.41
CA ASP A 127 10.57 1.83 17.97
C ASP A 127 11.35 2.90 17.19
N ASP A 128 10.78 3.35 16.07
CA ASP A 128 11.37 4.39 15.21
C ASP A 128 10.29 5.27 14.57
N GLU A 129 10.19 6.51 15.07
CA GLU A 129 9.20 7.48 14.61
C GLU A 129 9.32 7.81 13.11
N THR A 130 10.53 7.77 12.54
CA THR A 130 10.75 8.08 11.12
C THR A 130 10.32 6.94 10.21
N LEU A 131 10.50 5.69 10.66
CA LEU A 131 9.95 4.52 10.01
C LEU A 131 8.42 4.56 10.05
N ASP A 132 7.84 4.84 11.20
CA ASP A 132 6.39 4.94 11.38
C ASP A 132 5.78 6.02 10.49
N ALA A 133 6.39 7.21 10.44
CA ALA A 133 5.96 8.28 9.55
C ALA A 133 6.02 7.86 8.07
N SER A 134 7.07 7.12 7.67
CA SER A 134 7.23 6.62 6.30
C SER A 134 6.16 5.58 5.95
N VAL A 135 5.88 4.65 6.87
CA VAL A 135 4.83 3.64 6.72
C VAL A 135 3.46 4.31 6.60
N ILE A 136 3.13 5.26 7.49
CA ILE A 136 1.86 5.99 7.45
C ILE A 136 1.72 6.78 6.16
N THR A 137 2.78 7.44 5.71
CA THR A 137 2.78 8.20 4.45
C THR A 137 2.46 7.28 3.27
N LEU A 138 3.07 6.08 3.23
CA LEU A 138 2.77 5.09 2.19
C LEU A 138 1.32 4.59 2.27
N LEU A 139 0.78 4.31 3.46
CA LEU A 139 -0.61 3.92 3.66
C LEU A 139 -1.58 5.01 3.17
N SER A 140 -1.34 6.26 3.56
CA SER A 140 -2.14 7.41 3.11
C SER A 140 -2.12 7.55 1.59
N VAL A 141 -0.96 7.40 0.95
CA VAL A 141 -0.85 7.41 -0.52
C VAL A 141 -1.62 6.26 -1.15
N ALA A 142 -1.45 5.02 -0.65
CA ALA A 142 -2.13 3.85 -1.18
C ALA A 142 -3.66 3.98 -1.12
N PHE A 143 -4.20 4.46 0.00
CA PHE A 143 -5.65 4.65 0.15
C PHE A 143 -6.18 5.87 -0.61
N ALA A 144 -5.45 6.98 -0.64
CA ALA A 144 -5.83 8.13 -1.46
C ALA A 144 -5.92 7.75 -2.94
N LEU A 145 -4.95 6.96 -3.45
CA LEU A 145 -4.97 6.46 -4.83
C LEU A 145 -6.06 5.41 -5.05
N MET A 146 -6.34 4.56 -4.05
CA MET A 146 -7.47 3.61 -4.09
C MET A 146 -8.80 4.33 -4.29
N GLY A 147 -8.98 5.49 -3.64
CA GLY A 147 -10.15 6.35 -3.77
C GLY A 147 -10.30 7.04 -5.13
N GLN A 148 -9.32 6.93 -6.04
CA GLN A 148 -9.35 7.54 -7.37
C GLN A 148 -9.81 6.53 -8.44
N PRO A 149 -11.06 6.59 -8.93
CA PRO A 149 -11.57 5.61 -9.89
C PRO A 149 -10.86 5.65 -11.25
N SER A 150 -10.17 6.76 -11.57
CA SER A 150 -9.37 6.91 -12.78
C SER A 150 -8.04 6.17 -12.74
N VAL A 151 -7.54 5.85 -11.54
CA VAL A 151 -6.20 5.26 -11.33
C VAL A 151 -6.30 3.81 -10.86
N THR A 152 -7.26 3.51 -9.98
CA THR A 152 -7.38 2.21 -9.34
C THR A 152 -8.62 1.46 -9.81
N ALA A 153 -8.49 0.15 -10.01
CA ALA A 153 -9.62 -0.77 -10.01
C ALA A 153 -9.56 -1.58 -8.70
N VAL A 154 -10.67 -1.60 -7.97
CA VAL A 154 -10.83 -2.49 -6.81
C VAL A 154 -11.55 -3.74 -7.29
N SER A 155 -10.93 -4.90 -7.13
CA SER A 155 -11.53 -6.17 -7.48
C SER A 155 -11.60 -7.07 -6.25
N GLU A 156 -12.71 -7.76 -6.05
CA GLU A 156 -12.75 -8.88 -5.11
C GLU A 156 -11.85 -10.00 -5.67
N SER A 157 -10.97 -10.57 -4.84
CA SER A 157 -10.18 -11.73 -5.24
C SER A 157 -11.11 -12.86 -5.69
N ARG A 158 -10.95 -13.36 -6.92
CA ARG A 158 -11.61 -14.57 -7.40
C ARG A 158 -10.58 -15.68 -7.51
N TRP A 159 -10.88 -16.84 -6.94
CA TRP A 159 -10.04 -18.03 -7.10
C TRP A 159 -10.09 -18.48 -8.55
N ASP A 160 -8.92 -18.55 -9.21
CA ASP A 160 -8.84 -19.07 -10.57
C ASP A 160 -8.36 -20.52 -10.51
N LEU A 161 -9.29 -21.48 -10.68
CA LEU A 161 -8.98 -22.92 -10.67
C LEU A 161 -7.88 -23.31 -11.67
N ARG A 162 -7.73 -22.59 -12.78
CA ARG A 162 -6.72 -22.92 -13.80
C ARG A 162 -5.33 -22.41 -13.43
N ARG A 163 -5.24 -21.29 -12.71
CA ARG A 163 -3.97 -20.69 -12.27
C ARG A 163 -3.54 -21.20 -10.89
N ASP A 164 -4.48 -21.27 -9.96
CA ASP A 164 -4.23 -21.49 -8.53
C ASP A 164 -4.51 -22.94 -8.09
N GLY A 165 -5.11 -23.76 -8.96
CA GLY A 165 -5.43 -25.17 -8.69
C GLY A 165 -6.69 -25.36 -7.82
N PRO A 166 -6.88 -26.53 -7.19
CA PRO A 166 -8.04 -26.80 -6.33
C PRO A 166 -8.04 -25.90 -5.08
N GLN A 167 -9.19 -25.28 -4.77
CA GLN A 167 -9.31 -24.38 -3.62
C GLN A 167 -9.16 -25.15 -2.29
N PRO A 168 -8.23 -24.74 -1.39
CA PRO A 168 -8.12 -25.35 -0.07
C PRO A 168 -9.40 -25.11 0.75
N ARG A 169 -9.86 -26.15 1.47
CA ARG A 169 -11.04 -26.07 2.36
C ARG A 169 -10.88 -25.08 3.52
N SER A 170 -9.65 -24.75 3.91
CA SER A 170 -9.37 -23.69 4.88
C SER A 170 -9.68 -22.29 4.33
N MET A 171 -9.69 -22.12 3.00
CA MET A 171 -9.85 -20.81 2.35
C MET A 171 -11.31 -20.38 2.18
N THR A 172 -12.27 -21.30 2.34
CA THR A 172 -13.71 -20.97 2.36
C THR A 172 -14.12 -20.04 3.52
N GLN A 173 -13.25 -19.87 4.53
CA GLN A 173 -13.43 -18.93 5.64
C GLN A 173 -12.63 -17.63 5.50
N ALA A 174 -11.79 -17.49 4.46
CA ALA A 174 -10.96 -16.29 4.32
C ALA A 174 -11.82 -15.06 4.02
N ALA A 175 -11.62 -13.98 4.78
CA ALA A 175 -12.29 -12.70 4.55
C ALA A 175 -12.05 -12.22 3.11
N LYS A 176 -13.09 -11.63 2.48
CA LYS A 176 -12.99 -11.11 1.11
C LYS A 176 -11.84 -10.10 1.00
N VAL A 177 -10.82 -10.46 0.22
CA VAL A 177 -9.64 -9.63 -0.02
C VAL A 177 -9.96 -8.53 -1.05
N LYS A 178 -9.67 -7.28 -0.70
CA LYS A 178 -9.74 -6.14 -1.63
C LYS A 178 -8.42 -6.01 -2.38
N MET A 179 -8.41 -6.35 -3.67
CA MET A 179 -7.24 -6.12 -4.50
C MET A 179 -7.20 -4.67 -4.98
N ILE A 180 -6.09 -3.98 -4.71
CA ILE A 180 -5.76 -2.65 -5.21
C ILE A 180 -4.84 -2.84 -6.42
N VAL A 181 -5.41 -2.70 -7.61
CA VAL A 181 -4.68 -2.85 -8.87
C VAL A 181 -4.76 -1.58 -9.70
N LEU A 182 -3.70 -1.29 -10.45
CA LEU A 182 -3.77 -0.20 -11.43
C LEU A 182 -4.83 -0.51 -12.47
N ARG A 183 -5.65 0.50 -12.75
CA ARG A 183 -6.61 0.42 -13.84
C ARG A 183 -5.86 0.28 -15.16
N PRO A 184 -6.21 -0.69 -16.02
CA PRO A 184 -5.69 -0.73 -17.37
C PRO A 184 -6.01 0.60 -18.07
N PRO A 185 -5.07 1.20 -18.80
CA PRO A 185 -5.36 2.42 -19.55
C PRO A 185 -6.58 2.14 -20.43
N ALA A 186 -7.56 3.05 -20.41
CA ALA A 186 -8.72 2.96 -21.31
C ALA A 186 -8.16 2.73 -22.71
N ARG A 187 -8.67 1.70 -23.41
CA ARG A 187 -8.26 1.36 -24.77
C ARG A 187 -8.29 2.65 -25.59
N THR A 188 -7.16 3.32 -25.76
CA THR A 188 -7.05 4.37 -26.76
C THR A 188 -7.31 3.62 -28.03
N SER A 189 -8.41 3.97 -28.71
CA SER A 189 -8.59 3.57 -30.09
C SER A 189 -7.24 3.79 -30.75
N MET A 190 -6.68 2.73 -31.34
CA MET A 190 -5.56 2.90 -32.24
C MET A 190 -6.06 3.89 -33.29
N GLY A 191 -5.68 5.14 -33.13
CA GLY A 191 -5.96 6.18 -34.10
C GLY A 191 -5.30 5.72 -35.37
N ASN A 192 -6.12 5.41 -36.37
CA ASN A 192 -5.70 5.22 -37.74
C ASN A 192 -5.18 6.58 -38.25
N GLY A 193 -3.99 6.96 -37.79
CA GLY A 193 -3.31 8.21 -38.12
C GLY A 193 -2.13 7.89 -39.01
N GLY A 194 -2.36 7.91 -40.32
CA GLY A 194 -1.31 7.86 -41.32
C GLY A 194 -0.35 9.03 -41.11
N GLY A 195 0.80 8.74 -40.52
CA GLY A 195 1.89 9.69 -40.29
C GLY A 195 3.12 8.93 -39.80
N ALA A 196 4.23 9.07 -40.50
CA ALA A 196 5.42 8.23 -40.40
C ALA A 196 5.93 7.98 -38.95
N GLY A 197 6.13 6.69 -38.62
CA GLY A 197 7.36 6.21 -37.98
C GLY A 197 7.56 6.35 -36.47
N ARG A 198 6.57 6.72 -35.65
CA ARG A 198 6.77 6.70 -34.19
C ARG A 198 6.49 5.30 -33.62
N ARG A 199 7.54 4.53 -33.33
CA ARG A 199 7.46 3.21 -32.69
C ARG A 199 6.57 3.29 -31.45
N ALA A 200 5.55 2.43 -31.38
CA ALA A 200 4.69 2.35 -30.21
C ALA A 200 5.57 2.08 -28.97
N PRO A 201 5.36 2.79 -27.85
CA PRO A 201 6.14 2.56 -26.63
C PRO A 201 6.04 1.09 -26.21
N ASP A 202 7.16 0.46 -25.88
CA ASP A 202 7.26 -0.93 -25.43
C ASP A 202 7.10 -1.09 -23.90
N HIS A 203 6.89 0.02 -23.20
CA HIS A 203 6.77 0.08 -21.75
C HIS A 203 5.69 1.04 -21.30
N ARG A 204 5.24 0.84 -20.05
CA ARG A 204 4.46 1.80 -19.28
C ARG A 204 5.37 2.72 -18.47
N TYR A 205 4.93 3.94 -18.25
CA TYR A 205 5.64 4.93 -17.44
C TYR A 205 4.67 5.74 -16.58
N ILE A 206 5.16 6.17 -15.41
CA ILE A 206 4.42 6.98 -14.46
C ILE A 206 4.40 8.43 -14.92
N VAL A 207 3.21 9.02 -14.98
CA VAL A 207 3.00 10.47 -15.01
C VAL A 207 2.68 10.91 -13.59
N ARG A 208 3.63 11.61 -12.96
CA ARG A 208 3.52 12.03 -11.57
C ARG A 208 2.37 13.02 -11.36
N GLY A 209 1.79 12.95 -10.16
CA GLY A 209 0.74 13.84 -9.71
C GLY A 209 1.25 15.27 -9.50
N PHE A 210 0.32 16.21 -9.38
CA PHE A 210 0.65 17.61 -9.13
C PHE A 210 -0.51 18.33 -8.44
N TYR A 211 -0.20 19.43 -7.76
CA TYR A 211 -1.22 20.36 -7.30
C TYR A 211 -1.53 21.38 -8.38
N ARG A 212 -2.82 21.69 -8.56
CA ARG A 212 -3.26 22.80 -9.41
C ARG A 212 -4.26 23.68 -8.69
N ASN A 213 -4.25 24.97 -9.03
CA ASN A 213 -5.30 25.91 -8.61
C ASN A 213 -6.50 25.74 -9.55
N GLN A 214 -7.47 24.92 -9.12
CA GLN A 214 -8.66 24.62 -9.88
C GLN A 214 -9.70 25.72 -9.69
N GLN A 215 -10.23 26.24 -10.80
CA GLN A 215 -11.34 27.18 -10.78
C GLN A 215 -12.65 26.43 -10.43
N TYR A 216 -13.50 27.04 -9.61
CA TYR A 216 -14.81 26.49 -9.22
C TYR A 216 -15.80 27.60 -8.83
N GLY A 217 -17.04 27.23 -8.52
CA GLY A 217 -18.12 28.16 -8.15
C GLY A 217 -18.79 28.83 -9.36
N PRO A 218 -19.84 29.64 -9.14
CA PRO A 218 -20.51 30.37 -10.21
C PRO A 218 -19.50 31.17 -11.04
N ASN A 219 -19.54 31.00 -12.36
CA ASN A 219 -18.63 31.64 -13.32
C ASN A 219 -17.13 31.43 -13.05
N ASN A 220 -16.73 30.31 -12.40
CA ASN A 220 -15.33 30.02 -12.08
C ASN A 220 -14.64 31.11 -11.24
N SER A 221 -15.44 31.83 -10.44
CA SER A 221 -15.01 32.96 -9.63
C SER A 221 -14.09 32.57 -8.47
N LEU A 222 -14.14 31.32 -8.00
CA LEU A 222 -13.36 30.84 -6.86
C LEU A 222 -12.20 29.94 -7.30
N ARG A 223 -11.18 29.82 -6.45
CA ARG A 223 -9.99 28.99 -6.67
C ARG A 223 -9.77 28.05 -5.49
N ARG A 224 -9.57 26.77 -5.77
CA ARG A 224 -9.19 25.76 -4.76
C ARG A 224 -7.91 25.06 -5.18
N ARG A 225 -7.03 24.80 -4.22
CA ARG A 225 -5.85 23.95 -4.44
C ARG A 225 -6.32 22.49 -4.49
N GLN A 226 -6.21 21.87 -5.65
CA GLN A 226 -6.63 20.49 -5.89
C GLN A 226 -5.42 19.62 -6.20
N TRP A 227 -5.30 18.50 -5.49
CA TRP A 227 -4.34 17.45 -5.83
C TRP A 227 -4.87 16.65 -7.01
N ILE A 228 -4.03 16.46 -8.03
CA ILE A 228 -4.30 15.63 -9.19
C ILE A 228 -3.43 14.38 -9.06
N PRO A 229 -4.05 13.18 -9.00
CA PRO A 229 -3.31 11.95 -8.74
C PRO A 229 -2.37 11.61 -9.90
N PRO A 230 -1.25 10.92 -9.61
CA PRO A 230 -0.42 10.30 -10.63
C PRO A 230 -1.21 9.21 -11.38
N TYR A 231 -0.79 8.92 -12.61
CA TYR A 231 -1.38 7.87 -13.43
C TYR A 231 -0.36 7.24 -14.37
N VAL A 232 -0.67 6.09 -14.95
CA VAL A 232 0.23 5.36 -15.85
C VAL A 232 -0.17 5.53 -17.31
N LYS A 233 0.81 5.79 -18.17
CA LYS A 233 0.67 5.80 -19.64
C LYS A 233 1.46 4.65 -20.27
N GLY A 234 1.11 4.29 -21.50
CA GLY A 234 1.76 3.23 -22.28
C GLY A 234 0.80 2.06 -22.56
N PRO A 235 1.15 1.12 -23.46
CA PRO A 235 0.27 0.02 -23.80
C PRO A 235 0.01 -0.92 -22.62
N ALA A 236 -1.24 -1.38 -22.48
CA ALA A 236 -1.62 -2.36 -21.47
C ALA A 236 -0.80 -3.66 -21.63
N GLY A 237 -0.44 -4.29 -20.50
CA GLY A 237 0.33 -5.54 -20.49
C GLY A 237 1.85 -5.38 -20.67
N THR A 238 2.36 -4.18 -20.96
CA THR A 238 3.81 -3.94 -21.02
C THR A 238 4.40 -3.68 -19.63
N PRO A 239 5.70 -3.92 -19.39
CA PRO A 239 6.33 -3.64 -18.09
C PRO A 239 6.21 -2.17 -17.66
N LEU A 240 5.96 -1.91 -16.38
CA LEU A 240 6.01 -0.57 -15.80
C LEU A 240 7.46 -0.22 -15.43
N ILE A 241 8.00 0.80 -16.09
CA ILE A 241 9.33 1.34 -15.80
C ILE A 241 9.19 2.59 -14.91
N VAL A 242 9.79 2.53 -13.73
CA VAL A 242 10.00 3.69 -12.86
C VAL A 242 11.31 4.33 -13.30
N LYS A 243 11.25 5.56 -13.83
CA LYS A 243 12.45 6.30 -14.26
C LYS A 243 12.81 7.33 -13.20
N GLU A 244 14.10 7.53 -13.00
CA GLU A 244 14.59 8.74 -12.34
C GLU A 244 14.14 9.98 -13.14
N SER A 245 13.64 10.99 -12.45
CA SER A 245 13.19 12.21 -13.15
C SER A 245 14.35 13.17 -13.38
N VAL A 246 14.61 13.44 -14.64
CA VAL A 246 15.49 14.52 -15.07
C VAL A 246 14.73 15.85 -14.95
N ARG A 247 15.02 16.64 -13.91
CA ARG A 247 14.54 18.02 -13.81
C ARG A 247 15.41 18.92 -14.70
N ILE A 248 14.85 19.38 -15.82
CA ILE A 248 15.53 20.38 -16.66
C ILE A 248 15.51 21.71 -15.91
N TRP A 249 16.68 22.14 -15.40
CA TRP A 249 16.85 23.49 -14.89
C TRP A 249 16.73 24.47 -16.05
N ARG A 250 15.63 25.24 -16.10
CA ARG A 250 15.59 26.45 -16.93
C ARG A 250 16.29 27.54 -16.13
N ARG A 251 17.41 28.06 -16.64
CA ARG A 251 18.03 29.27 -16.11
C ARG A 251 16.98 30.40 -16.21
N LEU A 252 16.77 31.10 -15.09
CA LEU A 252 16.04 32.37 -15.05
C LEU A 252 16.89 33.46 -15.72
#